data_AF-A0A1Y1LT15-F1
#
_entry.id   AF-A0A1Y1LT15-F1
#
_cell.length_a   1.000
_cell.length_b   1.000
_cell.length_c   1.000
_cell.angle_alpha   90.00
_cell.angle_beta   90.00
_cell.angle_gamma   90.00
#
_symmetry.space_group_name_H-M   'P 1'
#
loop_
_entity.id
_entity.type
_entity.pdbx_description
1 polymer ?
#
loop_
_entity_poly.entity_id
_entity_poly.type
_entity_poly.pdbx_seq_one_letter_code
_entity_poly.pdbx_strand_id
1 'polypeptide(L)'
;TASSHSRAFVIEVMGRHCGWLALLAGVATGADFVFIPERPQEHDWRKDMRLVVNRHRKLGKRKTIVIVAEGARDKDGNKIAPEEIKDLLADKAEGGLGLDTRITTLGHVQ
;
A
#
# COMPACT_ATOMS: atom_id res chain seq x y z
N THR A 1 -8.69 -23.87 11.64
CA THR A 1 -8.18 -23.29 10.38
C THR A 1 -8.14 -21.75 10.42
N ALA A 2 -7.73 -21.12 11.52
CA ALA A 2 -8.03 -19.71 11.82
C ALA A 2 -6.80 -18.77 12.01
N SER A 3 -5.64 -19.09 11.43
CA SER A 3 -4.41 -18.27 11.57
C SER A 3 -3.50 -18.22 10.32
N SER A 4 -3.85 -18.88 9.21
CA SER A 4 -2.82 -19.41 8.30
C SER A 4 -2.47 -18.55 7.06
N HIS A 5 -3.18 -17.47 6.76
CA HIS A 5 -2.79 -16.56 5.67
C HIS A 5 -2.85 -15.10 6.13
N SER A 6 -1.67 -14.54 6.41
CA SER A 6 -1.53 -13.10 6.55
C SER A 6 -1.67 -12.44 5.17
N ARG A 7 -2.77 -11.73 4.97
CA ARG A 7 -3.13 -11.13 3.68
C ARG A 7 -2.78 -9.65 3.66
N ALA A 8 -2.38 -9.19 2.49
CA ALA A 8 -2.23 -7.77 2.19
C ALA A 8 -3.16 -7.36 1.02
N PHE A 9 -3.68 -6.15 1.09
CA PHE A 9 -4.53 -5.57 0.06
C PHE A 9 -3.92 -4.25 -0.39
N VAL A 10 -3.72 -4.12 -1.70
CA VAL A 10 -3.35 -2.88 -2.37
C VAL A 10 -4.61 -2.37 -3.06
N ILE A 11 -5.11 -1.22 -2.63
CA ILE A 11 -6.37 -0.66 -3.11
C ILE A 11 -6.05 0.59 -3.92
N GLU A 12 -6.30 0.53 -5.23
CA GLU A 12 -6.15 1.68 -6.12
C GLU A 12 -7.46 2.49 -6.15
N VAL A 13 -7.32 3.78 -5.92
CA VAL A 13 -8.42 4.74 -5.72
C VAL A 13 -8.27 5.87 -6.74
N MET A 14 -9.37 6.27 -7.39
CA MET A 14 -9.40 7.45 -8.24
C MET A 14 -9.08 8.74 -7.48
N GLY A 15 -8.79 9.81 -8.21
CA GLY A 15 -8.45 11.12 -7.66
C GLY A 15 -7.60 12.01 -8.58
N ARG A 16 -7.14 11.46 -9.70
CA ARG A 16 -6.29 12.00 -10.77
C ARG A 16 -5.00 12.62 -10.25
N HIS A 17 -5.08 13.84 -9.72
CA HIS A 17 -3.95 14.58 -9.16
C HIS A 17 -4.19 15.01 -7.71
N CYS A 18 -5.27 14.53 -7.09
CA CYS A 18 -5.63 14.78 -5.71
C CYS A 18 -5.74 13.45 -4.94
N GLY A 19 -5.04 13.36 -3.83
CA GLY A 19 -5.03 12.21 -2.93
C GLY A 19 -6.10 12.25 -1.85
N TRP A 20 -7.06 13.18 -1.90
CA TRP A 20 -8.08 13.34 -0.86
C TRP A 20 -8.85 12.05 -0.58
N LEU A 21 -9.29 11.33 -1.63
CA LEU A 21 -9.98 10.05 -1.49
C LEU A 21 -9.08 8.99 -0.83
N ALA A 22 -7.83 8.88 -1.26
CA ALA A 22 -6.87 7.93 -0.70
C ALA A 22 -6.53 8.25 0.76
N LEU A 23 -6.36 9.53 1.11
CA LEU A 23 -6.08 9.98 2.47
C LEU A 23 -7.26 9.70 3.41
N LEU A 24 -8.47 10.12 3.00
CA LEU A 24 -9.68 9.91 3.80
C LEU A 24 -9.98 8.42 3.97
N ALA A 25 -9.89 7.64 2.90
CA ALA A 25 -10.03 6.19 2.96
C ALA A 25 -8.95 5.56 3.85
N GLY A 26 -7.72 6.06 3.81
CA GLY A 26 -6.63 5.59 4.65
C GLY A 26 -6.93 5.73 6.14
N VAL A 27 -7.39 6.92 6.55
CA VAL A 27 -7.81 7.17 7.94
C VAL A 27 -9.02 6.33 8.31
N ALA A 28 -10.06 6.31 7.47
CA ALA A 28 -11.31 5.61 7.76
C ALA A 28 -11.16 4.08 7.85
N THR A 29 -10.22 3.50 7.10
CA THR A 29 -10.01 2.04 7.04
C THR A 29 -8.85 1.56 7.92
N GLY A 30 -8.09 2.47 8.53
CA GLY A 30 -6.88 2.14 9.28
C GLY A 30 -5.79 1.53 8.39
N ALA A 31 -5.57 2.12 7.21
CA ALA A 31 -4.53 1.70 6.29
C ALA A 31 -3.15 1.75 6.94
N ASP A 32 -2.29 0.80 6.58
CA ASP A 32 -0.90 0.74 7.03
C ASP A 32 -0.02 1.78 6.34
N PHE A 33 -0.33 2.06 5.07
CA PHE A 33 0.40 3.01 4.25
C PHE A 33 -0.52 3.62 3.18
N VAL A 34 -0.31 4.88 2.84
CA VAL A 34 -1.11 5.60 1.85
C VAL A 34 -0.19 6.37 0.91
N PHE A 35 -0.41 6.26 -0.39
CA PHE A 35 0.29 7.03 -1.41
C PHE A 35 -0.63 8.10 -1.98
N ILE A 36 -0.19 9.37 -1.88
CA ILE A 36 -0.91 10.54 -2.38
C ILE A 36 0.02 11.44 -3.21
N PRO A 37 -0.48 12.06 -4.30
CA PRO A 37 0.32 12.96 -5.15
C PRO A 37 0.82 14.21 -4.42
N GLU A 38 0.11 14.70 -3.40
CA GLU A 38 0.48 15.89 -2.62
C GLU A 38 1.69 15.65 -1.72
N ARG A 39 2.03 14.38 -1.45
CA ARG A 39 3.22 13.97 -0.71
C ARG A 39 3.93 12.84 -1.46
N PRO A 40 4.64 13.17 -2.56
CA PRO A 40 5.42 12.20 -3.31
C PRO A 40 6.45 11.51 -2.42
N GLN A 41 6.65 10.22 -2.65
CA GLN A 41 7.55 9.44 -1.81
C GLN A 41 9.02 9.63 -2.20
N GLU A 42 9.91 9.52 -1.21
CA GLU A 42 11.37 9.49 -1.43
C GLU A 42 11.79 8.25 -2.23
N HIS A 43 13.02 8.21 -2.75
CA HIS A 43 13.51 7.07 -3.52
C HIS A 43 13.49 5.74 -2.73
N ASP A 44 13.68 5.80 -1.40
CA ASP A 44 13.77 4.63 -0.52
C ASP A 44 12.40 4.24 0.10
N TRP A 45 11.29 4.69 -0.47
CA TRP A 45 9.94 4.44 0.05
C TRP A 45 9.61 2.96 0.24
N ARG A 46 10.23 2.09 -0.56
CA ARG A 46 10.07 0.63 -0.48
C ARG A 46 10.55 0.11 0.87
N LYS A 47 11.67 0.63 1.37
CA LYS A 47 12.22 0.29 2.68
C LYS A 47 11.36 0.85 3.81
N ASP A 48 10.92 2.10 3.67
CA ASP A 48 10.04 2.73 4.66
C ASP A 48 8.72 1.97 4.81
N MET A 49 8.10 1.61 3.69
CA MET A 49 6.87 0.82 3.69
C MET A 49 7.10 -0.55 4.33
N ARG A 50 8.19 -1.26 4.00
CA ARG A 50 8.55 -2.53 4.65
C ARG A 50 8.70 -2.38 6.16
N LEU A 51 9.35 -1.32 6.61
CA LEU A 51 9.56 -1.04 8.03
C LEU A 51 8.22 -0.82 8.75
N VAL A 52 7.34 0.02 8.20
CA VAL A 52 6.01 0.32 8.76
C VAL A 52 5.14 -0.95 8.82
N VAL A 53 5.06 -1.69 7.72
CA VAL A 53 4.26 -2.93 7.65
C VAL A 53 4.79 -3.96 8.66
N ASN A 54 6.11 -4.18 8.71
CA ASN A 54 6.69 -5.13 9.66
C ASN A 54 6.42 -4.71 11.11
N ARG A 55 6.50 -3.42 11.43
CA ARG A 55 6.17 -2.89 12.76
C ARG A 55 4.71 -3.18 13.12
N HIS A 56 3.76 -2.88 12.26
CA HIS A 56 2.34 -3.14 12.53
C HIS A 56 2.04 -4.63 12.73
N ARG A 57 2.72 -5.49 11.97
CA ARG A 57 2.57 -6.94 12.09
C ARG A 57 3.17 -7.49 13.38
N LYS A 58 4.34 -6.97 13.81
CA LYS A 58 4.92 -7.28 15.13
C LYS A 58 4.00 -6.88 16.29
N LEU A 59 3.21 -5.81 16.11
CA LEU A 59 2.16 -5.39 17.05
C LEU A 59 0.88 -6.25 16.97
N GLY A 60 0.85 -7.29 16.13
CA GLY A 60 -0.25 -8.24 16.04
C GLY A 60 -1.25 -7.97 14.91
N LYS A 61 -1.06 -6.94 14.08
CA LYS A 61 -1.96 -6.66 12.95
C LYS A 61 -1.86 -7.77 11.90
N ARG A 62 -2.97 -8.50 11.68
CA ARG A 62 -3.02 -9.66 10.78
C ARG A 62 -3.23 -9.30 9.31
N LYS A 63 -3.92 -8.17 9.07
CA LYS A 63 -4.25 -7.66 7.73
C LYS A 63 -3.39 -6.44 7.45
N THR A 64 -2.84 -6.36 6.25
CA THR A 64 -2.13 -5.19 5.75
C THR A 64 -2.98 -4.52 4.67
N ILE A 65 -3.23 -3.23 4.79
CA ILE A 65 -3.98 -2.45 3.81
C ILE A 65 -3.09 -1.30 3.35
N VAL A 66 -2.86 -1.22 2.04
CA VAL A 66 -2.13 -0.14 1.40
C VAL A 66 -3.07 0.52 0.40
N ILE A 67 -3.21 1.83 0.49
CA ILE A 67 -4.08 2.59 -0.39
C ILE A 67 -3.22 3.45 -1.31
N VAL A 68 -3.47 3.40 -2.60
CA VAL A 68 -2.73 4.13 -3.62
C VAL A 68 -3.69 4.98 -4.45
N ALA A 69 -3.47 6.28 -4.45
CA ALA A 69 -4.17 7.17 -5.39
C ALA A 69 -3.68 6.90 -6.82
N GLU A 70 -4.56 6.98 -7.82
CA GLU A 70 -4.19 6.78 -9.24
C GLU A 70 -3.06 7.74 -9.71
N GLY A 71 -2.98 8.91 -9.06
CA GLY A 71 -1.96 9.93 -9.28
C GLY A 71 -0.68 9.77 -8.46
N ALA A 72 -0.53 8.70 -7.68
CA ALA A 72 0.63 8.50 -6.81
C ALA A 72 1.94 8.48 -7.61
N ARG A 73 2.91 9.29 -7.16
CA ARG A 73 4.23 9.44 -7.77
C ARG A 73 5.33 9.49 -6.71
N ASP A 74 6.53 9.10 -7.11
CA ASP A 74 7.73 9.42 -6.36
C ASP A 74 8.19 10.86 -6.61
N LYS A 75 9.26 11.28 -5.92
CA LYS A 75 9.82 12.63 -6.08
C LYS A 75 10.35 12.96 -7.47
N ASP A 76 10.73 11.96 -8.27
CA ASP A 76 11.19 12.16 -9.64
C ASP A 76 10.02 12.21 -10.64
N GLY A 77 8.80 12.03 -10.15
CA GLY A 77 7.58 12.05 -10.95
C GLY A 77 7.24 10.70 -11.57
N ASN A 78 7.96 9.62 -11.25
CA ASN A 78 7.62 8.28 -11.72
C ASN A 78 6.34 7.81 -11.03
N LYS A 79 5.46 7.16 -11.79
CA LYS A 79 4.22 6.61 -11.24
C LYS A 79 4.55 5.45 -10.29
N ILE A 80 3.97 5.47 -9.11
CA ILE A 80 4.01 4.33 -8.18
C ILE A 80 2.85 3.42 -8.54
N ALA A 81 3.14 2.27 -9.15
CA ALA A 81 2.13 1.35 -9.64
C ALA A 81 1.64 0.39 -8.52
N PRO A 82 0.35 0.03 -8.47
CA PRO A 82 -0.17 -0.97 -7.53
C PRO A 82 0.57 -2.31 -7.61
N GLU A 83 1.01 -2.71 -8.79
CA GLU A 83 1.79 -3.92 -9.06
C GLU A 83 3.12 -3.93 -8.31
N GLU A 84 3.80 -2.79 -8.29
CA GLU A 84 5.09 -2.64 -7.61
C GLU A 84 4.96 -2.81 -6.10
N ILE A 85 3.89 -2.23 -5.53
CA ILE A 85 3.56 -2.37 -4.12
C ILE A 85 3.21 -3.82 -3.80
N LYS A 86 2.44 -4.48 -4.67
CA LYS A 86 2.09 -5.89 -4.51
C LYS A 86 3.33 -6.77 -4.49
N ASP A 87 4.24 -6.59 -5.44
CA ASP A 87 5.45 -7.40 -5.54
C ASP A 87 6.33 -7.22 -4.29
N LEU A 88 6.45 -5.99 -3.80
CA LEU A 88 7.16 -5.67 -2.56
C LEU A 88 6.55 -6.34 -1.31
N LEU A 89 5.22 -6.39 -1.21
CA LEU A 89 4.51 -7.05 -0.11
C LEU A 89 4.56 -8.58 -0.22
N ALA A 90 4.56 -9.11 -1.46
CA ALA A 90 4.57 -10.53 -1.75
C ALA A 90 5.98 -11.16 -1.75
N ASP A 91 7.03 -10.34 -1.75
CA ASP A 91 8.42 -10.79 -1.76
C ASP A 91 8.72 -11.80 -0.65
N LYS A 92 9.13 -13.01 -1.06
CA LYS A 92 9.47 -14.14 -0.19
C LYS A 92 10.98 -14.33 -0.01
N ALA A 93 11.80 -13.45 -0.57
CA ALA A 93 13.24 -13.46 -0.36
C ALA A 93 13.58 -13.26 1.13
N GLU A 94 14.83 -13.51 1.49
CA GLU A 94 15.29 -13.33 2.86
C GLU A 94 15.11 -11.87 3.31
N GLY A 95 14.36 -11.67 4.40
CA GLY A 95 13.96 -10.35 4.89
C GLY A 95 12.75 -9.72 4.20
N GLY A 96 12.16 -10.37 3.18
CA GLY A 96 10.89 -9.99 2.55
C GLY A 96 9.67 -10.16 3.48
N LEU A 97 8.50 -9.68 3.05
CA LEU A 97 7.28 -9.71 3.87
C LEU A 97 6.44 -10.98 3.65
N GLY A 98 6.55 -11.62 2.47
CA GLY A 98 5.93 -12.90 2.14
C GLY A 98 4.40 -12.93 2.25
N LEU A 99 3.72 -11.80 2.04
CA LEU A 99 2.28 -11.67 2.25
C LEU A 99 1.49 -12.13 1.01
N ASP A 100 0.37 -12.83 1.24
CA ASP A 100 -0.60 -13.12 0.18
C ASP A 100 -1.29 -11.80 -0.21
N THR A 101 -0.81 -11.20 -1.29
CA THR A 101 -1.15 -9.82 -1.65
C THR A 101 -2.09 -9.77 -2.85
N ARG A 102 -3.16 -8.97 -2.74
CA ARG A 102 -4.16 -8.76 -3.79
C ARG A 102 -4.26 -7.28 -4.14
N ILE A 103 -4.42 -6.99 -5.42
CA ILE A 103 -4.74 -5.65 -5.91
C ILE A 103 -6.24 -5.56 -6.11
N THR A 104 -6.82 -4.42 -5.77
CA THR A 104 -8.21 -4.08 -6.08
C THR A 104 -8.25 -2.66 -6.61
N THR A 105 -8.56 -2.52 -7.90
CA THR A 105 -8.81 -1.22 -8.53
C THR A 105 -10.31 -0.98 -8.53
N LEU A 106 -10.75 0.06 -7.83
CA LEU A 106 -12.19 0.34 -7.69
C LEU A 106 -12.81 0.86 -8.99
N GLY A 107 -12.06 1.66 -9.76
CA GLY A 107 -12.51 2.22 -11.03
C GLY A 107 -13.82 3.00 -10.89
N HIS A 108 -14.71 2.89 -11.88
CA HIS A 108 -15.95 3.67 -11.96
C HIS A 108 -17.04 3.32 -10.92
N VAL A 109 -16.76 2.41 -9.98
CA VAL A 109 -17.67 2.14 -8.84
C VAL A 109 -17.61 3.28 -7.80
N GLN A 110 -16.60 4.16 -7.89
CA GLN A 110 -16.36 5.30 -7.01
C GLN A 110 -17.17 6.53 -7.42
#